data_AF-A0A7W1SG80-F1
#
_entry.id   AF-A0A7W1SG80-F1
#
_cell.length_a   1.000
_cell.length_b   1.000
_cell.length_c   1.000
_cell.angle_alpha   90.00
_cell.angle_beta   90.00
_cell.angle_gamma   90.00
#
_symmetry.space_group_name_H-M   'P 1'
#
loop_
_entity.id
_entity.type
_entity.pdbx_description
1 polymer ?
#
loop_
_entity_poly.entity_id
_entity_poly.type
_entity_poly.pdbx_seq_one_letter_code
_entity_poly.pdbx_strand_id
1 'polypeptide(L)' 'ALPKPIQDLGWKAQVRLCKRVRRLTARGKHPNVAVTAIARELIAFMWAIAKEVPVAD' A
#
# COMPACT_ATOMS: atom_id res chain seq x y z
N ALA A 1 -18.56 4.48 -10.05
CA ALA A 1 -17.58 3.52 -9.50
C ALA A 1 -16.18 3.96 -9.93
N LEU A 2 -15.14 3.70 -9.14
CA LEU A 2 -13.75 3.99 -9.54
C LEU A 2 -13.34 3.13 -10.75
N PRO A 3 -12.42 3.59 -11.61
CA PRO A 3 -11.83 2.76 -12.67
C PRO A 3 -11.28 1.43 -12.14
N LYS A 4 -11.46 0.36 -12.91
CA LYS A 4 -11.00 -1.00 -12.57
C LYS A 4 -9.50 -1.04 -12.20
N PRO A 5 -8.59 -0.34 -12.91
CA PRO A 5 -7.17 -0.31 -12.54
C PRO A 5 -6.90 0.23 -11.13
N ILE A 6 -7.61 1.29 -10.73
CA ILE A 6 -7.47 1.90 -9.39
C ILE A 6 -7.96 0.94 -8.31
N GLN A 7 -9.08 0.25 -8.54
CA GLN A 7 -9.59 -0.75 -7.60
C GLN A 7 -8.62 -1.92 -7.43
N ASP A 8 -8.05 -2.42 -8.53
CA ASP A 8 -7.12 -3.55 -8.51
C ASP A 8 -5.78 -3.17 -7.83
N LEU A 9 -5.30 -1.93 -8.04
CA LEU A 9 -4.16 -1.38 -7.30
C LEU A 9 -4.45 -1.27 -5.80
N GLY A 10 -5.63 -0.78 -5.43
CA GLY A 10 -6.07 -0.69 -4.03
C GLY A 10 -6.12 -2.07 -3.36
N TRP A 11 -6.68 -3.06 -4.04
CA TRP A 11 -6.73 -4.44 -3.54
C TRP A 11 -5.33 -5.04 -3.38
N LYS A 12 -4.46 -4.87 -4.39
CA LYS A 12 -3.07 -5.32 -4.34
C LYS A 12 -2.30 -4.68 -3.18
N ALA A 13 -2.53 -3.38 -2.93
CA ALA A 13 -1.96 -2.66 -1.79
C ALA A 13 -2.40 -3.30 -0.47
N GLN A 14 -3.72 -3.47 -0.27
CA GLN A 14 -4.26 -4.05 0.96
C GLN A 14 -3.68 -5.42 1.26
N VAL A 15 -3.73 -6.35 0.30
CA VAL A 15 -3.24 -7.73 0.48
C VAL A 15 -1.75 -7.73 0.84
N ARG A 16 -0.94 -6.89 0.18
CA ARG A 16 0.50 -6.79 0.43
C ARG A 16 0.81 -6.19 1.81
N LEU A 17 0.21 -5.05 2.14
CA LEU A 17 0.48 -4.33 3.39
C LEU A 17 0.06 -5.17 4.60
N CYS A 18 -1.13 -5.78 4.58
CA CYS A 18 -1.58 -6.67 5.66
C CYS A 18 -0.65 -7.88 5.82
N LYS A 19 -0.24 -8.52 4.73
CA LYS A 19 0.73 -9.62 4.76
C LYS A 19 2.08 -9.20 5.33
N ARG A 20 2.54 -7.99 4.99
CA ARG A 20 3.82 -7.44 5.44
C ARG A 20 3.79 -7.10 6.94
N VAL A 21 2.72 -6.47 7.44
CA VAL A 21 2.53 -6.19 8.87
C VAL A 21 2.62 -7.51 9.65
N ARG A 22 1.78 -8.50 9.31
CA ARG A 22 1.76 -9.80 9.98
C ARG A 22 3.12 -10.48 10.00
N ARG A 23 3.86 -10.42 8.88
CA ARG A 23 5.21 -11.00 8.78
C ARG A 23 6.22 -10.29 9.69
N LEU A 24 6.19 -8.96 9.77
CA LEU A 24 7.13 -8.19 10.59
C LEU A 24 6.83 -8.37 12.08
N THR A 25 5.55 -8.38 12.45
CA THR A 25 5.09 -8.67 13.82
C THR A 25 5.47 -10.09 14.24
N ALA A 26 5.23 -11.10 13.40
CA ALA A 26 5.61 -12.49 13.69
C ALA A 26 7.12 -12.70 13.85
N ARG A 27 7.94 -11.79 13.31
CA ARG A 27 9.41 -11.79 13.46
C ARG A 27 9.89 -11.00 14.69
N GLY A 28 8.98 -10.52 15.53
CA GLY A 28 9.31 -9.74 16.74
C GLY A 28 9.94 -8.38 16.44
N LYS A 29 9.74 -7.81 15.25
CA LYS A 29 10.28 -6.48 14.94
C LYS A 29 9.58 -5.41 15.77
N HIS A 30 10.35 -4.41 16.21
CA HIS A 30 9.81 -3.27 16.95
C HIS A 30 8.65 -2.62 16.17
N PRO A 31 7.52 -2.28 16.82
CA PRO A 31 6.34 -1.72 16.15
C PRO A 31 6.66 -0.56 15.21
N ASN A 32 7.50 0.39 15.64
CA ASN A 32 7.91 1.53 14.81
C ASN A 32 8.62 1.12 13.51
N VAL A 33 9.42 0.05 13.54
CA VAL A 33 10.09 -0.48 12.34
C VAL A 33 9.05 -1.09 11.38
N ALA A 34 8.08 -1.81 11.92
CA ALA A 34 6.99 -2.37 11.13
C ALA A 34 6.15 -1.24 10.49
N VAL A 35 5.73 -0.26 11.27
CA VAL A 35 4.95 0.90 10.78
C VAL A 35 5.72 1.67 9.71
N THR A 36 7.00 1.97 9.94
CA THR A 36 7.82 2.70 8.96
C THR A 36 7.98 1.94 7.65
N ALA A 37 8.18 0.62 7.70
CA ALA A 37 8.26 -0.20 6.49
C ALA A 37 6.94 -0.20 5.70
N ILE A 38 5.82 -0.24 6.40
CA ILE A 38 4.48 -0.24 5.80
C ILE A 38 4.13 1.12 5.21
N ALA A 39 4.45 2.21 5.90
CA ALA A 39 4.24 3.56 5.39
C ALA A 39 5.02 3.81 4.08
N ARG A 40 6.27 3.34 3.99
CA ARG A 40 7.06 3.43 2.75
C ARG A 40 6.43 2.66 1.58
N GLU A 41 5.94 1.44 1.84
CA GLU A 41 5.24 0.67 0.82
C GLU A 41 3.90 1.32 0.42
N LEU A 42 3.17 1.90 1.38
CA LEU A 42 1.91 2.62 1.14
C LEU A 42 2.10 3.83 0.22
N ILE A 43 3.16 4.64 0.43
CA ILE A 43 3.46 5.80 -0.42
C ILE A 43 3.67 5.38 -1.88
N ALA A 44 4.38 4.28 -2.12
CA ALA A 44 4.56 3.77 -3.47
C ALA A 44 3.23 3.36 -4.14
N PHE A 45 2.30 2.77 -3.38
CA PHE A 45 0.95 2.46 -3.89
C PHE A 45 0.11 3.71 -4.15
N MET A 46 0.17 4.71 -3.26
CA MET A 46 -0.53 5.98 -3.48
C MET A 46 -0.01 6.67 -4.75
N TRP A 47 1.31 6.66 -4.99
CA TRP A 47 1.89 7.17 -6.23
C TRP A 47 1.41 6.40 -7.47
N ALA A 48 1.39 5.06 -7.41
CA ALA A 48 0.88 4.24 -8.50
C ALA A 48 -0.59 4.54 -8.80
N ILE A 49 -1.43 4.74 -7.78
CA ILE A 49 -2.84 5.12 -7.95
C ILE A 49 -2.94 6.53 -8.55
N ALA A 50 -2.15 7.49 -8.06
CA ALA A 50 -2.15 8.87 -8.57
C ALA A 50 -1.79 8.93 -10.07
N LYS A 51 -0.93 8.02 -10.54
CA LYS A 51 -0.59 7.89 -11.98
C LYS A 51 -1.74 7.40 -12.85
N GLU A 52 -2.72 6.68 -12.29
CA GLU A 52 -3.91 6.21 -13.01
C GLU A 52 -5.04 7.26 -13.03
N VAL A 53 -4.92 8.33 -12.26
CA VAL A 53 -5.89 9.43 -12.25
C VAL A 53 -5.54 10.41 -13.37
N PRO A 54 -6.45 10.67 -14.34
CA PRO A 54 -6.22 11.70 -15.35
C PRO A 54 -6.00 13.06 -14.69
N VAL A 55 -4.99 13.81 -15.17
CA VAL A 55 -4.86 15.22 -14.79
C VAL A 55 -6.03 15.95 -15.43
N ALA A 56 -6.91 16.53 -14.61
CA ALA A 56 -7.95 17.41 -15.09
C ALA A 56 -7.28 18.74 -15.51
N ASP A 57 -7.52 19.16 -16.76
CA ASP A 57 -7.20 20.52 -17.23
C ASP A 57 -8.11 21.57 -16.58
#